data_AF-A0A5S9MJ34-F1
#
_entry.id   AF-A0A5S9MJ34-F1
#
_cell.length_a   1.000
_cell.length_b   1.000
_cell.length_c   1.000
_cell.angle_alpha   90.00
_cell.angle_beta   90.00
_cell.angle_gamma   90.00
#
_symmetry.space_group_name_H-M   'P 1'
#
loop_
_entity.id
_entity.type
_entity.pdbx_description
1 polymer ?
#
loop_
_entity_poly.entity_id
_entity_poly.type
_entity_poly.pdbx_seq_one_letter_code
_entity_poly.pdbx_strand_id
1 'polypeptide(L)'
;MALESYKSENLHLIKEALDYTQVGLTVTDPSLPDNPLIYVNKGFLDMTGYQETEVLGRNCRFLQGDETEQIALKQIRTAIENKEAVTVQLKNYKKNLDKCFGTS
;
A
#
# COMPACT_ATOMS: atom_id res chain seq x y z
N MET A 1 -5.57 -30.01 9.71
CA MET A 1 -5.99 -30.48 8.37
C MET A 1 -7.24 -29.74 7.87
N ALA A 2 -8.45 -29.94 8.40
CA ALA A 2 -9.65 -29.24 7.88
C ALA A 2 -9.64 -27.71 8.09
N LEU A 3 -9.22 -27.24 9.28
CA LEU A 3 -9.17 -25.80 9.59
C LEU A 3 -8.10 -25.04 8.80
N GLU A 4 -6.98 -25.68 8.49
CA GLU A 4 -5.92 -25.08 7.66
C GLU A 4 -6.31 -24.99 6.19
N SER A 5 -6.98 -26.03 5.66
CA SER A 5 -7.60 -26.01 4.33
C SER A 5 -8.65 -24.90 4.23
N TYR A 6 -9.51 -24.76 5.24
CA TYR A 6 -10.51 -23.70 5.29
C TYR A 6 -9.87 -22.30 5.35
N LYS A 7 -8.80 -22.11 6.14
CA LYS A 7 -8.07 -20.83 6.18
C LYS A 7 -7.43 -20.47 4.84
N SER A 8 -6.87 -21.45 4.13
CA SER A 8 -6.21 -21.22 2.84
C SER A 8 -7.19 -20.97 1.70
N GLU A 9 -8.33 -21.69 1.65
CA GLU A 9 -9.43 -21.37 0.71
C GLU A 9 -9.99 -19.97 0.94
N ASN A 10 -10.25 -19.59 2.20
CA ASN A 10 -10.74 -18.25 2.51
C ASN A 10 -9.72 -17.16 2.17
N LEU A 11 -8.43 -17.42 2.37
CA LEU A 11 -7.39 -16.45 2.01
C LEU A 11 -7.39 -16.18 0.49
N HIS A 12 -7.57 -17.23 -0.32
CA HIS A 12 -7.66 -17.09 -1.77
C HIS A 12 -8.89 -16.26 -2.17
N LEU A 13 -10.06 -16.57 -1.62
CA LEU A 13 -11.30 -15.83 -1.89
C LEU A 13 -11.22 -14.36 -1.47
N ILE A 14 -10.62 -14.07 -0.31
CA ILE A 14 -10.42 -12.69 0.17
C ILE A 14 -9.46 -11.94 -0.77
N LYS A 15 -8.38 -12.59 -1.21
CA LYS A 15 -7.44 -11.97 -2.16
C LYS A 15 -8.14 -11.63 -3.47
N GLU A 16 -8.90 -12.57 -4.05
CA GLU A 16 -9.67 -12.30 -5.26
C GLU A 16 -10.64 -11.15 -5.06
N ALA A 17 -11.40 -11.14 -3.96
CA ALA A 17 -12.34 -10.06 -3.66
C ALA A 17 -11.64 -8.69 -3.59
N LEU A 18 -10.45 -8.62 -2.97
CA LEU A 18 -9.63 -7.41 -2.89
C LEU A 18 -9.12 -6.98 -4.27
N ASP A 19 -8.77 -7.93 -5.14
CA ASP A 19 -8.30 -7.66 -6.52
C ASP A 19 -9.41 -7.20 -7.46
N TYR A 20 -10.68 -7.51 -7.17
CA TYR A 20 -11.83 -6.96 -7.89
C TYR A 20 -12.19 -5.52 -7.48
N THR A 21 -11.67 -5.03 -6.35
CA THR A 21 -11.90 -3.65 -5.94
C THR A 21 -11.02 -2.68 -6.74
N GLN A 22 -11.53 -1.48 -7.03
CA GLN A 22 -10.73 -0.39 -7.60
C GLN A 22 -9.91 0.36 -6.54
N VAL A 23 -9.91 -0.11 -5.29
CA VAL A 23 -9.16 0.50 -4.20
C VAL A 23 -7.75 -0.09 -4.19
N GLY A 24 -6.74 0.77 -4.08
CA GLY A 24 -5.37 0.33 -3.83
C GLY A 24 -5.18 -0.07 -2.38
N LEU A 25 -4.80 -1.33 -2.14
CA LEU A 25 -4.47 -1.86 -0.83
C LEU A 25 -3.02 -2.32 -0.80
N THR A 26 -2.32 -1.95 0.26
CA THR A 26 -0.96 -2.40 0.54
C THR A 26 -0.80 -2.85 1.98
N VAL A 27 0.15 -3.74 2.23
CA VAL A 27 0.57 -4.14 3.59
C VAL A 27 2.09 -3.98 3.66
N THR A 28 2.57 -3.47 4.79
CA THR A 28 4.00 -3.26 5.06
C THR A 28 4.42 -4.03 6.32
N ASP A 29 5.71 -4.34 6.44
CA ASP A 29 6.27 -4.98 7.65
C ASP A 29 7.24 -4.03 8.37
N PRO A 30 6.84 -3.40 9.49
CA PRO A 30 7.69 -2.46 10.21
C PRO A 30 8.82 -3.14 10.99
N SER A 31 8.86 -4.48 11.07
CA SER A 31 9.98 -5.21 11.68
C SER A 31 11.19 -5.33 10.74
N LEU A 32 10.98 -5.13 9.43
CA LEU A 32 12.03 -5.12 8.43
C LEU A 32 12.60 -3.71 8.25
N PRO A 33 13.88 -3.58 7.84
CA PRO A 33 14.48 -2.28 7.57
C PRO A 33 13.65 -1.49 6.56
N ASP A 34 13.38 -0.23 6.90
CA ASP A 34 12.66 0.73 6.05
C ASP A 34 11.15 0.48 5.85
N ASN A 35 10.53 -0.41 6.63
CA ASN A 35 9.09 -0.74 6.55
C ASN A 35 8.62 -1.03 5.10
N PRO A 36 9.15 -2.08 4.46
CA PRO A 36 8.88 -2.40 3.06
C PRO A 36 7.48 -2.95 2.85
N LEU A 37 6.96 -2.78 1.63
CA LEU A 37 5.73 -3.43 1.16
C LEU A 37 5.94 -4.94 1.07
N ILE A 38 5.09 -5.71 1.76
CA ILE A 38 5.06 -7.18 1.71
C ILE A 38 3.86 -7.72 0.93
N TYR A 39 2.87 -6.87 0.65
CA TYR A 39 1.71 -7.20 -0.18
C TYR A 39 1.18 -5.94 -0.86
N VAL A 40 0.69 -6.12 -2.09
CA VAL A 40 -0.06 -5.14 -2.87
C VAL A 40 -1.18 -5.87 -3.61
N ASN A 41 -2.36 -5.26 -3.72
CA ASN A 41 -3.44 -5.82 -4.54
C ASN A 41 -3.36 -5.32 -6.00
N LYS A 42 -4.15 -5.94 -6.88
CA LYS A 42 -4.25 -5.52 -8.28
C LYS A 42 -4.69 -4.06 -8.44
N GLY A 43 -5.64 -3.59 -7.61
CA GLY A 43 -6.11 -2.20 -7.64
C GLY A 43 -4.99 -1.18 -7.44
N PHE A 44 -4.02 -1.46 -6.57
CA PHE A 44 -2.85 -0.61 -6.36
C PHE A 44 -1.94 -0.57 -7.60
N LEU A 45 -1.68 -1.73 -8.21
CA LEU A 45 -0.85 -1.85 -9.41
C LEU A 45 -1.48 -1.09 -10.58
N ASP A 46 -2.77 -1.30 -10.82
CA ASP A 46 -3.52 -0.65 -11.90
C ASP A 46 -3.58 0.88 -11.68
N MET A 47 -3.77 1.33 -10.44
CA MET A 47 -3.84 2.75 -10.09
C MET A 47 -2.51 3.48 -10.28
N THR A 48 -1.39 2.83 -9.94
CA THR A 48 -0.05 3.45 -9.91
C THR A 48 0.76 3.20 -11.18
N GLY A 49 0.40 2.17 -11.95
CA GLY A 49 1.09 1.75 -13.18
C GLY A 49 2.41 1.00 -12.92
N TYR A 50 2.67 0.56 -11.69
CA TYR A 50 3.83 -0.26 -11.36
C TYR A 50 3.49 -1.75 -11.43
N GLN A 51 4.50 -2.58 -11.71
CA GLN A 51 4.42 -4.03 -11.59
C GLN A 51 4.74 -4.47 -10.16
N GLU A 52 4.19 -5.62 -9.74
CA GLU A 52 4.43 -6.20 -8.41
C GLU A 52 5.93 -6.35 -8.08
N THR A 53 6.70 -6.84 -9.06
CA THR A 53 8.16 -7.03 -8.95
C THR A 53 8.94 -5.73 -8.77
N GLU A 54 8.35 -4.59 -9.09
CA GLU A 54 8.97 -3.27 -8.94
C GLU A 54 8.66 -2.63 -7.59
N VAL A 55 7.68 -3.14 -6.83
CA VAL A 55 7.17 -2.48 -5.61
C VAL A 55 7.34 -3.29 -4.34
N LEU A 56 7.25 -4.63 -4.41
CA LEU A 56 7.49 -5.47 -3.24
C LEU A 56 8.92 -5.30 -2.72
N GLY A 57 9.07 -5.23 -1.40
CA GLY A 57 10.36 -4.97 -0.75
C GLY A 57 10.77 -3.50 -0.67
N ARG A 58 9.97 -2.56 -1.19
CA ARG A 58 10.25 -1.11 -1.14
C ARG A 58 9.33 -0.41 -0.17
N ASN A 59 9.79 0.69 0.44
CA ASN A 59 8.91 1.58 1.17
C ASN A 59 7.98 2.36 0.21
N CYS A 60 6.71 2.51 0.57
CA CYS A 60 5.68 3.17 -0.25
C CYS A 60 5.99 4.64 -0.63
N ARG A 61 6.98 5.28 0.02
CA ARG A 61 7.39 6.66 -0.28
C ARG A 61 7.86 6.90 -1.72
N PHE A 62 8.13 5.86 -2.51
CA PHE A 62 8.48 6.01 -3.93
C PHE A 62 7.35 6.66 -4.77
N LEU A 63 6.11 6.67 -4.26
CA LEU A 63 4.99 7.37 -4.89
C LEU A 63 5.01 8.89 -4.65
N GLN A 64 5.84 9.38 -3.74
CA GLN A 64 5.91 10.79 -3.35
C GLN A 64 6.77 11.58 -4.35
N GLY A 65 6.49 12.88 -4.50
CA GLY A 65 7.25 13.79 -5.35
C GLY A 65 7.16 15.24 -4.86
N ASP A 66 7.49 16.19 -5.73
CA ASP A 66 7.73 17.58 -5.33
C ASP A 66 6.52 18.28 -4.70
N GLU A 67 5.30 17.94 -5.12
CA GLU A 67 4.08 18.53 -4.56
C GLU A 67 3.50 17.73 -3.37
N THR A 68 4.21 16.71 -2.89
CA THR A 68 3.77 15.93 -1.74
C THR A 68 3.89 16.76 -0.46
N GLU A 69 2.78 16.94 0.25
CA GLU A 69 2.71 17.80 1.43
C GLU A 69 3.44 17.21 2.64
N GLN A 70 4.45 17.93 3.14
CA GLN A 70 5.28 17.49 4.27
C GLN A 70 4.49 17.35 5.58
N ILE A 71 3.40 18.11 5.74
CA ILE A 71 2.52 18.03 6.92
C ILE A 71 1.84 16.66 6.97
N ALA A 72 1.27 16.20 5.85
CA ALA A 72 0.67 14.87 5.74
C ALA A 72 1.70 13.75 5.97
N LEU A 73 2.91 13.89 5.43
CA LEU A 73 3.99 12.93 5.67
C LEU A 73 4.39 12.83 7.15
N LYS A 74 4.43 13.96 7.85
CA LYS A 74 4.69 13.99 9.30
C LYS A 74 3.59 13.29 10.08
N GLN A 75 2.32 13.49 9.72
CA GLN A 75 1.19 12.81 10.34
C GLN A 75 1.28 11.29 10.17
N ILE A 76 1.58 10.82 8.95
CA ILE A 76 1.80 9.39 8.67
C ILE A 76 2.94 8.85 9.54
N ARG A 77 4.10 9.52 9.57
CA ARG A 77 5.27 9.07 10.35
C ARG A 77 4.94 8.96 11.85
N THR A 78 4.31 9.97 12.43
CA THR A 78 3.93 9.96 13.85
C THR A 78 2.92 8.85 14.15
N ALA A 79 1.93 8.62 13.27
CA ALA A 79 0.97 7.55 13.45
C ALA A 79 1.63 6.16 13.41
N ILE A 80 2.59 5.93 12.51
CA ILE A 80 3.37 4.69 12.45
C ILE A 80 4.17 4.49 13.74
N GLU A 81 4.86 5.52 14.22
CA GLU A 81 5.66 5.48 15.45
C GLU A 81 4.80 5.16 16.69
N ASN A 82 3.59 5.74 16.76
CA ASN A 82 2.65 5.53 17.85
C ASN A 82 1.78 4.28 17.70
N LYS A 83 1.82 3.60 16.55
CA LYS A 83 0.92 2.49 16.19
C LYS A 83 -0.57 2.90 16.21
N GLU A 84 -0.85 4.10 15.74
CA GLU A 84 -2.18 4.68 15.66
C GLU A 84 -2.70 4.68 14.22
N ALA A 85 -4.03 4.62 14.07
CA ALA A 85 -4.66 4.79 12.78
C ALA A 85 -4.62 6.26 12.35
N VAL A 86 -4.40 6.51 11.06
CA VAL A 86 -4.42 7.85 10.47
C VAL A 86 -5.13 7.79 9.12
N THR A 87 -5.66 8.94 8.69
CA THR A 87 -6.20 9.10 7.35
C THR A 87 -5.76 10.48 6.85
N VAL A 88 -4.96 10.51 5.80
CA VAL A 88 -4.51 11.74 5.14
C VAL A 88 -4.76 11.67 3.64
N GLN A 89 -4.99 12.83 3.02
CA GLN A 89 -4.96 12.96 1.57
C GLN A 89 -3.57 13.41 1.14
N LEU A 90 -3.06 12.78 0.10
CA LEU A 90 -1.67 12.86 -0.33
C LEU A 90 -1.61 12.94 -1.85
N LYS A 91 -0.83 13.89 -2.37
CA LYS A 91 -0.44 13.89 -3.79
C LYS A 91 0.68 12.88 -4.00
N ASN A 92 0.39 11.92 -4.88
CA ASN A 92 1.30 10.89 -5.34
C ASN A 92 1.53 11.01 -6.86
N TYR A 93 2.52 10.26 -7.34
CA TYR A 93 2.90 10.20 -8.74
C TYR A 93 2.93 8.74 -9.19
N LYS A 94 2.26 8.48 -10.31
CA LYS A 94 2.29 7.21 -11.02
C LYS A 94 3.67 6.97 -11.64
N LYS A 95 3.90 5.75 -12.11
CA LYS A 95 5.14 5.38 -12.81
C LYS A 95 5.46 6.28 -14.02
N ASN A 96 4.43 6.71 -14.74
CA ASN A 96 4.56 7.62 -15.89
C ASN A 96 4.66 9.11 -15.49
N LEU A 97 4.82 9.41 -14.20
CA LEU A 97 4.89 10.75 -13.60
C LEU A 97 3.56 11.53 -13.60
N ASP A 98 2.45 10.91 -13.98
CA ASP A 98 1.13 11.52 -13.82
C ASP A 98 0.77 11.63 -12.34
N LYS A 99 0.12 12.72 -11.97
CA LYS A 99 -0.38 12.92 -10.61
C LYS A 99 -1.54 11.98 -10.32
N CYS A 100 -1.53 11.39 -9.13
CA CYS A 100 -2.68 10.72 -8.55
C CYS A 100 -2.89 11.19 -7.11
N PHE A 101 -4.15 11.24 -6.69
CA PHE A 101 -4.49 11.56 -5.30
C PHE A 101 -4.75 10.25 -4.58
N GLY A 102 -3.97 9.99 -3.53
CA GLY A 102 -4.13 8.83 -2.67
C GLY A 102 -4.65 9.26 -1.30
N THR A 103 -5.35 8.34 -0.65
CA THR A 103 -5.60 8.40 0.79
C THR A 103 -4.72 7.36 1.45
N SER A 104 -4.02 7.72 2.51
CA SER A 104 -3.17 6.82 3.31
C SER A 104 -3.53 6.88 4.79
#